data_AF-A0A3C0T1D4-F1
#
_entry.id   AF-A0A3C0T1D4-F1
#
_cell.length_a   1.000
_cell.length_b   1.000
_cell.length_c   1.000
_cell.angle_alpha   90.00
_cell.angle_beta   90.00
_cell.angle_gamma   90.00
#
_symmetry.space_group_name_H-M   'P 1'
#
loop_
_entity.id
_entity.type
_entity.pdbx_description
1 polymer ?
#
loop_
_entity_poly.entity_id
_entity_poly.type
_entity_poly.pdbx_seq_one_letter_code
_entity_poly.pdbx_strand_id
1 'polypeptide(L)'
;MSFYKRLLLFLLAAFPFTGVYAAETSYIEWEAISADNAIEVNIHIVDGYYQSDYRSLFYFEIEENSCYILGDIDYPEIPDDSSAKGFEGSFTLSAPFHLLNTEISDCESMGVTLHYQLCMGDLCLMPEYETRIIEF
;
A
#
# COMPACT_ATOMS: atom_id res chain seq x y z
N MET A 1 -51.00 36.15 -11.35
CA MET A 1 -49.55 35.88 -11.16
C MET A 1 -49.30 34.42 -11.44
N SER A 2 -48.44 34.12 -12.42
CA SER A 2 -48.36 32.81 -13.10
C SER A 2 -47.59 31.75 -12.30
N PHE A 3 -48.14 30.53 -12.27
CA PHE A 3 -47.69 29.36 -11.49
C PHE A 3 -46.20 29.02 -11.71
N TYR A 4 -45.68 29.31 -12.90
CA TYR A 4 -44.32 28.99 -13.32
C TYR A 4 -43.22 29.73 -12.53
N LYS A 5 -43.53 30.89 -11.93
CA LYS A 5 -42.55 31.64 -11.12
C LYS A 5 -42.29 31.04 -9.74
N ARG A 6 -43.19 30.22 -9.21
CA ARG A 6 -43.01 29.53 -7.92
C ARG A 6 -42.25 28.21 -8.04
N LEU A 7 -42.31 27.57 -9.22
CA LEU A 7 -41.61 26.31 -9.47
C LEU A 7 -40.11 26.52 -9.66
N LEU A 8 -39.70 27.64 -10.28
CA LEU A 8 -38.29 27.95 -10.53
C LEU A 8 -37.48 28.23 -9.25
N LEU A 9 -38.13 28.69 -8.17
CA LEU A 9 -37.47 28.96 -6.89
C LEU A 9 -37.26 27.71 -6.02
N PHE A 10 -37.99 26.62 -6.28
CA PHE A 10 -37.81 25.36 -5.55
C PHE A 10 -36.70 24.47 -6.11
N LEU A 11 -36.23 24.74 -7.34
CA LEU A 11 -35.19 23.94 -8.01
C LEU A 11 -33.76 24.39 -7.70
N LEU A 12 -33.55 25.54 -7.05
CA LEU A 12 -32.22 26.11 -6.77
C LEU A 12 -31.76 26.00 -5.31
N ALA A 13 -32.61 25.48 -4.41
CA ALA A 13 -32.32 25.45 -2.97
C ALA A 13 -32.06 24.06 -2.38
N ALA A 14 -32.04 23.01 -3.21
CA ALA A 14 -32.07 21.62 -2.72
C ALA A 14 -30.75 20.85 -2.84
N PHE A 15 -29.63 21.47 -3.19
CA PHE A 15 -28.34 20.77 -3.13
C PHE A 15 -27.19 21.72 -2.78
N PRO A 16 -26.94 21.98 -1.49
CA PRO A 16 -25.55 22.03 -1.06
C PRO A 16 -25.04 20.59 -1.18
N PHE A 17 -24.53 20.22 -2.36
CA PHE A 17 -23.53 19.17 -2.44
C PHE A 17 -22.33 19.69 -1.64
N THR A 18 -22.41 19.54 -0.33
CA THR A 18 -21.24 19.50 0.53
C THR A 18 -20.52 18.23 0.09
N GLY A 19 -19.60 18.42 -0.86
CA GLY A 19 -18.54 17.46 -1.09
C GLY A 19 -17.79 17.34 0.22
N VAL A 20 -18.26 16.45 1.08
CA VAL A 20 -17.43 15.84 2.10
C VAL A 20 -16.38 15.12 1.27
N TYR A 21 -15.22 15.74 1.13
CA TYR A 21 -14.01 15.05 0.76
C TYR A 21 -13.97 13.82 1.68
N ALA A 22 -14.28 12.65 1.13
CA ALA A 22 -13.94 11.41 1.79
C ALA A 22 -12.42 11.49 1.90
N ALA A 23 -11.93 11.83 3.09
CA ALA A 23 -10.52 11.69 3.39
C ALA A 23 -10.22 10.21 3.13
N GLU A 24 -9.45 9.96 2.08
CA GLU A 24 -8.91 8.65 1.77
C GLU A 24 -8.13 8.24 3.00
N THR A 25 -8.76 7.42 3.83
CA THR A 25 -8.20 6.97 5.09
C THR A 25 -7.38 5.76 4.71
N SER A 26 -6.12 5.98 4.36
CA SER A 26 -5.20 4.87 4.13
C SER A 26 -4.96 4.16 5.46
N TYR A 27 -5.28 2.88 5.53
CA TYR A 27 -5.07 2.05 6.72
C TYR A 27 -3.62 1.55 6.85
N ILE A 28 -2.83 1.79 5.79
CA ILE A 28 -1.43 1.45 5.68
C ILE A 28 -0.71 2.60 4.97
N GLU A 29 0.46 2.96 5.46
CA GLU A 29 1.41 3.79 4.76
C GLU A 29 2.66 2.94 4.57
N TRP A 30 3.31 3.04 3.42
CA TRP A 30 4.57 2.35 3.19
C TRP A 30 5.48 3.18 2.31
N GLU A 31 6.75 2.83 2.24
CA GLU A 31 7.72 3.36 1.30
C GLU A 31 8.71 2.27 0.94
N ALA A 32 9.26 2.30 -0.27
CA ALA A 32 10.34 1.42 -0.67
C ALA A 32 11.59 2.26 -0.90
N ILE A 33 12.73 1.76 -0.41
CA ILE A 33 14.04 2.39 -0.57
C ILE A 33 15.07 1.34 -1.00
N SER A 34 16.10 1.79 -1.71
CA SER A 34 17.29 1.00 -1.98
C SER A 34 18.29 1.17 -0.83
N ALA A 35 18.69 0.06 -0.20
CA ALA A 35 19.66 0.04 0.89
C ALA A 35 20.65 -1.11 0.68
N ASP A 36 21.94 -0.82 0.49
CA ASP A 36 23.04 -1.79 0.51
C ASP A 36 22.80 -3.14 -0.23
N ASN A 37 22.36 -3.08 -1.49
CA ASN A 37 22.00 -4.24 -2.35
C ASN A 37 20.72 -5.00 -1.91
N ALA A 38 19.86 -4.34 -1.14
CA ALA A 38 18.53 -4.80 -0.80
C ALA A 38 17.50 -3.71 -1.10
N ILE A 39 16.26 -4.14 -1.32
CA ILE A 39 15.09 -3.29 -1.25
C ILE A 39 14.56 -3.42 0.16
N GLU A 40 14.39 -2.29 0.84
CA GLU A 40 13.67 -2.22 2.10
C GLU A 40 12.31 -1.58 1.88
N VAL A 41 11.26 -2.25 2.34
CA VAL A 41 9.89 -1.75 2.32
C VAL A 41 9.50 -1.42 3.76
N ASN A 42 9.55 -0.14 4.11
CA ASN A 42 9.13 0.36 5.42
C ASN A 42 7.62 0.51 5.41
N ILE A 43 6.94 -0.12 6.37
CA ILE A 43 5.49 -0.18 6.45
C ILE A 43 5.06 0.39 7.80
N HIS A 44 3.98 1.15 7.80
CA HIS A 44 3.25 1.60 8.99
C HIS A 44 1.76 1.26 8.84
N ILE A 45 1.26 0.41 9.72
CA ILE A 45 -0.16 0.06 9.79
C ILE A 45 -0.81 0.89 10.90
N VAL A 46 -1.95 1.50 10.57
CA VAL A 46 -2.72 2.33 11.51
C VAL A 46 -3.24 1.48 12.67
N ASP A 47 -3.22 2.03 13.89
CA ASP A 47 -3.70 1.38 15.10
C ASP A 47 -5.10 0.74 14.94
N GLY A 48 -5.23 -0.50 15.43
CA GLY A 48 -6.46 -1.29 15.34
C GLY A 48 -6.54 -2.19 14.10
N TYR A 49 -5.61 -2.05 13.16
CA TYR A 49 -5.42 -2.94 12.02
C TYR A 49 -4.12 -3.74 12.16
N TYR A 50 -4.08 -4.91 11.53
CA TYR A 50 -2.88 -5.74 11.44
C TYR A 50 -2.80 -6.44 10.08
N GLN A 51 -1.59 -6.78 9.66
CA GLN A 51 -1.33 -7.62 8.50
C GLN A 51 -1.07 -9.06 8.95
N SER A 52 -1.90 -10.01 8.54
CA SER A 52 -1.66 -11.43 8.84
C SER A 52 -0.32 -11.94 8.28
N ASP A 53 0.24 -12.97 8.92
CA ASP A 53 1.50 -13.61 8.52
C ASP A 53 1.39 -14.55 7.31
N TYR A 54 0.22 -14.60 6.65
CA TYR A 54 -0.02 -15.39 5.44
C TYR A 54 0.77 -14.81 4.26
N ARG A 55 2.01 -15.27 4.09
CA ARG A 55 2.96 -14.78 3.06
C ARG A 55 2.45 -14.86 1.62
N SER A 56 1.46 -15.71 1.32
CA SER A 56 0.80 -15.74 0.00
C SER A 56 -0.05 -14.51 -0.30
N LEU A 57 -0.39 -13.72 0.73
CA LEU A 57 -1.18 -12.49 0.67
C LEU A 57 -0.38 -11.28 1.17
N PHE A 58 0.88 -11.49 1.57
CA PHE A 58 1.74 -10.44 2.09
C PHE A 58 3.18 -10.62 1.61
N TYR A 59 3.51 -9.95 0.51
CA TYR A 59 4.81 -10.00 -0.15
C TYR A 59 4.98 -8.74 -1.00
N PHE A 60 6.19 -8.49 -1.48
CA PHE A 60 6.41 -7.49 -2.52
C PHE A 60 7.18 -8.10 -3.68
N GLU A 61 6.96 -7.55 -4.86
CA GLU A 61 7.64 -7.94 -6.08
C GLU A 61 8.14 -6.70 -6.82
N ILE A 62 9.02 -6.95 -7.78
CA ILE A 62 9.53 -5.91 -8.67
C ILE A 62 8.92 -6.11 -10.06
N GLU A 63 8.83 -5.04 -10.83
CA GLU A 63 8.29 -5.09 -12.19
C GLU A 63 8.95 -6.19 -13.04
N GLU A 64 8.15 -6.99 -13.76
CA GLU A 64 8.61 -8.16 -14.53
C GLU A 64 9.72 -7.83 -15.54
N ASN A 65 9.75 -6.59 -16.05
CA ASN A 65 10.75 -6.12 -17.02
C ASN A 65 11.89 -5.31 -16.38
N SER A 66 12.08 -5.40 -15.06
CA SER A 66 13.17 -4.71 -14.38
C SER A 66 14.53 -5.33 -14.72
N CYS A 67 15.59 -4.53 -14.57
CA CYS A 67 16.98 -5.01 -14.70
C CYS A 67 17.45 -5.89 -13.54
N TYR A 68 16.57 -6.14 -12.56
CA TYR A 68 16.92 -6.69 -11.28
C TYR A 68 16.18 -8.02 -11.08
N ILE A 69 16.76 -8.91 -10.29
CA ILE A 69 16.07 -10.06 -9.70
C ILE A 69 16.02 -9.82 -8.21
N LEU A 70 14.83 -10.01 -7.64
CA LEU A 70 14.62 -10.04 -6.20
C LEU A 70 14.96 -11.43 -5.65
N GLY A 71 15.66 -11.47 -4.52
CA GLY A 71 15.86 -12.68 -3.72
C GLY A 71 14.69 -12.94 -2.77
N ASP A 72 14.92 -13.79 -1.78
CA ASP A 72 13.92 -14.12 -0.76
C ASP A 72 13.65 -12.93 0.16
N ILE A 73 12.37 -12.70 0.48
CA ILE A 73 11.94 -11.65 1.42
C ILE A 73 12.22 -12.12 2.85
N ASP A 74 12.97 -11.30 3.57
CA ASP A 74 13.12 -11.36 5.02
C ASP A 74 11.98 -10.60 5.70
N TYR A 75 11.33 -11.28 6.64
CA TYR A 75 10.20 -10.77 7.40
C TYR A 75 10.64 -10.55 8.85
N PRO A 76 10.19 -9.46 9.49
CA PRO A 76 10.50 -9.23 10.89
C PRO A 76 9.87 -10.33 11.77
N GLU A 77 10.42 -10.52 12.97
CA GLU A 77 9.81 -11.41 13.95
C GLU A 77 8.47 -10.83 14.44
N ILE A 78 7.46 -11.69 14.55
CA ILE A 78 6.19 -11.33 15.18
C ILE A 78 6.37 -11.54 16.69
N PRO A 79 6.18 -10.51 17.54
CA PRO A 79 6.32 -10.66 18.98
C PRO A 79 5.41 -11.76 19.53
N ASP A 80 5.94 -12.64 20.37
CA ASP A 80 5.18 -13.75 20.99
C ASP A 80 3.98 -13.27 21.83
N ASP A 81 4.00 -12.01 22.27
CA ASP A 81 2.97 -11.38 23.09
C ASP A 81 1.92 -10.60 22.29
N SER A 82 2.02 -10.56 20.94
CA SER A 82 1.00 -9.87 20.14
C SER A 82 -0.30 -10.66 20.16
N SER A 83 -1.38 -10.01 20.60
CA SER A 83 -2.73 -10.58 20.52
C SER A 83 -3.19 -10.79 19.07
N ALA A 84 -2.56 -10.08 18.12
CA ALA A 84 -2.76 -10.27 16.70
C ALA A 84 -1.88 -11.39 16.16
N LYS A 85 -2.42 -12.16 15.21
CA LYS A 85 -1.71 -13.22 14.49
C LYS A 85 -0.91 -12.65 13.30
N GLY A 86 -0.20 -11.54 13.51
CA GLY A 86 0.37 -10.78 12.41
C GLY A 86 1.17 -9.55 12.82
N PHE A 87 1.52 -8.74 11.83
CA PHE A 87 2.31 -7.53 11.96
C PHE A 87 1.43 -6.31 12.27
N GLU A 88 1.85 -5.49 13.24
CA GLU A 88 1.19 -4.27 13.69
C GLU A 88 2.19 -3.11 13.74
N GLY A 89 1.69 -1.87 13.66
CA GLY A 89 2.52 -0.68 13.78
C GLY A 89 3.53 -0.55 12.65
N SER A 90 4.78 -0.19 12.99
CA SER A 90 5.84 0.04 12.02
C SER A 90 6.85 -1.10 11.97
N PHE A 91 7.17 -1.56 10.77
CA PHE A 91 8.12 -2.63 10.54
C PHE A 91 8.66 -2.59 9.10
N THR A 92 9.72 -3.34 8.82
CA THR A 92 10.40 -3.33 7.53
C THR A 92 10.47 -4.74 6.96
N LEU A 93 10.10 -4.89 5.69
CA LEU A 93 10.45 -6.07 4.90
C LEU A 93 11.74 -5.77 4.15
N SER A 94 12.61 -6.76 3.96
CA SER A 94 13.79 -6.58 3.13
C SER A 94 13.98 -7.74 2.17
N ALA A 95 14.51 -7.50 0.98
CA ALA A 95 14.93 -8.56 0.08
C ALA A 95 16.17 -8.11 -0.70
N PRO A 96 17.22 -8.97 -0.80
CA PRO A 96 18.37 -8.65 -1.61
C PRO A 96 17.96 -8.58 -3.08
N PHE A 97 18.64 -7.76 -3.88
CA PHE A 97 18.45 -7.74 -5.33
C PHE A 97 19.77 -7.87 -6.07
N HIS A 98 19.70 -8.42 -7.29
CA HIS A 98 20.86 -8.64 -8.15
C HIS A 98 20.59 -8.13 -9.56
N LEU A 99 21.57 -7.46 -10.16
CA LEU A 99 21.49 -7.05 -11.55
C LEU A 99 21.53 -8.27 -12.47
N LEU A 100 20.51 -8.41 -13.32
CA LEU A 100 20.39 -9.50 -14.28
C LEU A 100 21.41 -9.42 -15.41
N ASN A 101 21.72 -8.20 -15.87
CA ASN A 101 22.63 -7.97 -16.98
C ASN A 101 23.30 -6.59 -16.89
N THR A 102 24.63 -6.56 -16.82
CA THR A 102 25.46 -5.35 -16.74
C THR A 102 25.52 -4.52 -18.03
N GLU A 103 24.98 -5.03 -19.15
CA GLU A 103 25.02 -4.34 -20.45
C GLU A 103 23.83 -3.40 -20.70
N ILE A 104 22.84 -3.37 -19.80
CA ILE A 104 21.69 -2.46 -19.88
C ILE A 104 22.04 -1.19 -19.10
N SER A 105 22.22 -0.06 -19.79
CA SER A 105 22.68 1.20 -19.21
C SER A 105 21.62 1.98 -18.43
N ASP A 106 20.36 1.56 -18.46
CA ASP A 106 19.21 2.39 -18.09
C ASP A 106 18.47 1.92 -16.82
N CYS A 107 19.17 1.21 -15.94
CA CYS A 107 18.59 0.63 -14.72
C CYS A 107 18.54 1.61 -13.55
N GLU A 108 18.12 2.86 -13.80
CA GLU A 108 18.12 3.96 -12.82
C GLU A 108 16.92 3.93 -11.86
N SER A 109 15.85 3.23 -12.23
CA SER A 109 14.65 3.10 -11.41
C SER A 109 13.99 1.74 -11.56
N MET A 110 13.07 1.43 -10.65
CA MET A 110 12.31 0.18 -10.64
C MET A 110 10.96 0.36 -9.96
N GLY A 111 9.92 -0.27 -10.52
CA GLY A 111 8.63 -0.43 -9.86
C GLY A 111 8.69 -1.53 -8.80
N VAL A 112 8.28 -1.20 -7.58
CA VAL A 112 8.08 -2.14 -6.46
C VAL A 112 6.59 -2.18 -6.15
N THR A 113 6.01 -3.39 -6.15
CA THR A 113 4.59 -3.62 -5.85
C THR A 113 4.46 -4.33 -4.52
N LEU A 114 3.79 -3.71 -3.54
CA LEU A 114 3.46 -4.33 -2.26
C LEU A 114 2.05 -4.94 -2.32
N HIS A 115 1.95 -6.24 -2.03
CA HIS A 115 0.68 -6.97 -1.88
C HIS A 115 0.39 -7.15 -0.39
N TYR A 116 -0.84 -6.85 0.04
CA TYR A 116 -1.23 -6.91 1.43
C TYR A 116 -2.72 -7.19 1.63
N GLN A 117 -3.10 -7.63 2.82
CA GLN A 117 -4.48 -7.80 3.28
C GLN A 117 -4.57 -7.48 4.77
N LEU A 118 -5.16 -6.32 5.09
CA LEU A 118 -5.32 -5.88 6.47
C LEU A 118 -6.55 -6.51 7.12
N CYS A 119 -6.46 -6.77 8.42
CA CYS A 119 -7.52 -7.28 9.25
C CYS A 119 -7.74 -6.40 10.49
N MET A 120 -8.95 -6.42 11.03
CA MET A 120 -9.36 -5.75 12.26
C MET A 120 -10.13 -6.76 13.11
N GLY A 121 -9.51 -7.27 14.18
CA GLY A 121 -10.02 -8.43 14.91
C GLY A 121 -10.11 -9.68 14.02
N ASP A 122 -11.32 -10.23 13.88
CA ASP A 122 -11.60 -11.42 13.05
C ASP A 122 -12.04 -11.10 11.61
N LEU A 123 -12.09 -9.81 11.23
CA LEU A 123 -12.55 -9.36 9.92
C LEU A 123 -11.37 -8.89 9.08
N CYS A 124 -11.21 -9.46 7.88
CA CYS A 124 -10.19 -9.04 6.93
C CYS A 124 -10.81 -8.30 5.75
N LEU A 125 -10.13 -7.24 5.31
CA LEU A 125 -10.43 -6.51 4.09
C LEU A 125 -10.10 -7.37 2.86
N MET A 126 -10.48 -6.91 1.68
CA MET A 126 -10.02 -7.54 0.44
C MET A 126 -8.50 -7.35 0.28
N PRO A 127 -7.77 -8.31 -0.30
CA PRO A 127 -6.36 -8.09 -0.64
C PRO A 127 -6.23 -6.94 -1.64
N GLU A 128 -5.22 -6.11 -1.43
CA GLU A 128 -4.91 -4.93 -2.23
C GLU A 128 -3.44 -4.97 -2.66
N TYR A 129 -3.12 -4.15 -3.66
CA TYR A 129 -1.75 -3.95 -4.12
C TYR A 129 -1.53 -2.50 -4.53
N GLU A 130 -0.35 -1.98 -4.23
CA GLU A 130 0.08 -0.63 -4.63
C GLU A 130 1.49 -0.70 -5.20
N THR A 131 1.77 0.08 -6.23
CA THR A 131 3.08 0.15 -6.88
C THR A 131 3.73 1.51 -6.69
N ARG A 132 5.01 1.54 -6.34
CA ARG A 132 5.84 2.74 -6.22
C ARG A 132 7.12 2.59 -7.01
N ILE A 133 7.61 3.70 -7.53
CA ILE A 133 8.88 3.75 -8.25
C ILE A 133 9.97 4.14 -7.24
N ILE A 134 11.06 3.38 -7.23
CA ILE A 134 12.28 3.73 -6.49
C ILE A 134 13.39 4.10 -7.47
N GLU A 135 14.23 5.06 -7.07
CA GLU A 135 15.41 5.51 -7.80
C GLU A 135 16.68 5.01 -7.08
N PHE A 136 17.73 4.67 -7.85
CA PHE A 136 19.00 4.10 -7.36
C PHE A 136 20.17 5.08 -7.38
#